data_AF-A0A842R2Q0-F1
#
_entry.id   AF-A0A842R2Q0-F1
#
_cell.length_a   1.000
_cell.length_b   1.000
_cell.length_c   1.000
_cell.angle_alpha   90.00
_cell.angle_beta   90.00
_cell.angle_gamma   90.00
#
_symmetry.space_group_name_H-M   'P 1'
#
loop_
_entity.id
_entity.type
_entity.pdbx_description
1 polymer ?
#
loop_
_entity_poly.entity_id
_entity_poly.type
_entity_poly.pdbx_seq_one_letter_code
_entity_poly.pdbx_strand_id
1 'polypeptide(L)'
;MKPPIILADWDEEKGPLIIDSLFPDTSENIDDSPEVLVTRCYISAQSIFARVAFSKINFNIPMVGIKKLAIVFFDVVEDATVRGDKRPFILVIFAPLDTNYGQIDPIGEIVEPYLVQYKNDTIPNLHELQEKLEKYLESTAKPFLGGKEDLPAADSHEPTIRVRTRKNSSADASIKETIQGSSYMDLGKKMFSIRIGPWNPQELDHLQELANKGLSSREIAQALHRTLKDVEKKLKEY
;
A
#
# COMPACT_ATOMS: atom_id res chain seq x y z
N MET A 1 19.72 -16.24 -0.08
CA MET A 1 19.78 -15.27 1.05
C MET A 1 18.43 -15.33 1.72
N LYS A 2 18.42 -15.77 2.98
CA LYS A 2 17.19 -15.94 3.74
C LYS A 2 16.44 -14.61 3.89
N PRO A 3 15.16 -14.53 3.46
CA PRO A 3 14.37 -13.32 3.64
C PRO A 3 14.05 -13.14 5.12
N PRO A 4 14.24 -11.95 5.70
CA PRO A 4 13.74 -11.67 7.04
C PRO A 4 12.22 -11.77 7.09
N ILE A 5 11.70 -12.27 8.21
CA ILE A 5 10.26 -12.47 8.44
C ILE A 5 9.92 -11.95 9.83
N ILE A 6 8.79 -11.25 9.96
CA ILE A 6 8.27 -10.84 11.26
C ILE A 6 6.79 -11.19 11.33
N LEU A 7 6.38 -11.86 12.40
CA LEU A 7 4.98 -12.04 12.78
C LEU A 7 4.68 -11.12 13.97
N ALA A 8 3.68 -10.26 13.82
CA ALA A 8 3.26 -9.36 14.86
C ALA A 8 1.74 -9.36 15.00
N ASP A 9 1.29 -9.13 16.22
CA ASP A 9 -0.10 -9.00 16.61
C ASP A 9 -0.36 -7.59 17.15
N TRP A 10 -1.63 -7.25 17.35
CA TRP A 10 -2.05 -5.99 17.93
C TRP A 10 -2.52 -6.17 19.37
N ASP A 11 -1.89 -5.42 20.27
CA ASP A 11 -2.29 -5.26 21.66
C ASP A 11 -2.92 -3.87 21.85
N GLU A 12 -4.10 -3.78 22.46
CA GLU A 12 -4.83 -2.51 22.60
C GLU A 12 -4.12 -1.50 23.52
N GLU A 13 -3.27 -1.96 24.45
CA GLU A 13 -2.57 -1.09 25.39
C GLU A 13 -1.17 -0.71 24.88
N LYS A 14 -0.48 -1.66 24.25
CA LYS A 14 0.93 -1.53 23.84
C LYS A 14 1.10 -1.26 22.35
N GLY A 15 0.08 -1.48 21.54
CA GLY A 15 0.14 -1.42 20.08
C GLY A 15 0.73 -2.69 19.49
N PRO A 16 1.54 -2.59 18.41
CA PRO A 16 2.11 -3.76 17.75
C PRO A 16 3.02 -4.57 18.69
N LEU A 17 2.71 -5.86 18.84
CA LEU A 17 3.46 -6.83 19.63
C LEU A 17 4.09 -7.86 18.69
N ILE A 18 5.41 -7.96 18.68
CA ILE A 18 6.11 -8.99 17.91
C ILE A 18 5.92 -10.34 18.61
N ILE A 19 5.36 -11.31 17.89
CA ILE A 19 5.15 -12.68 18.36
C ILE A 19 6.38 -13.53 18.09
N ASP A 20 6.91 -13.44 16.86
CA ASP A 20 8.13 -14.13 16.45
C ASP A 20 8.80 -13.35 15.31
N SER A 21 10.12 -13.44 15.22
CA SER A 21 10.93 -12.66 14.28
C SER A 21 12.19 -13.41 13.87
N LEU A 22 12.37 -13.54 12.56
CA LEU A 22 13.62 -13.96 11.92
C LEU A 22 14.28 -12.77 11.24
N PHE A 23 14.37 -11.66 11.96
CA PHE A 23 15.05 -10.46 11.52
C PHE A 23 16.47 -10.40 12.12
N PRO A 24 17.49 -9.99 11.37
CA PRO A 24 18.84 -9.91 11.91
C PRO A 24 18.92 -8.89 13.05
N ASP A 25 19.42 -9.32 14.21
CA ASP A 25 19.60 -8.49 15.42
C ASP A 25 20.62 -7.35 15.25
N THR A 26 21.32 -7.30 14.11
CA THR A 26 22.47 -6.42 13.86
C THR A 26 22.10 -5.07 13.24
N SER A 27 20.85 -4.61 13.34
CA SER A 27 20.52 -3.27 12.83
C SER A 27 21.19 -2.22 13.73
N GLU A 28 22.36 -1.71 13.31
CA GLU A 28 23.06 -0.61 13.99
C GLU A 28 22.22 0.67 14.07
N ASN A 29 21.17 0.77 13.24
CA ASN A 29 20.22 1.86 13.20
C ASN A 29 18.91 1.50 13.90
N ILE A 30 18.53 2.30 14.90
CA ILE A 30 17.26 2.16 15.65
C ILE A 30 16.04 2.23 14.70
N ASP A 31 16.14 3.02 13.62
CA ASP A 31 15.05 3.19 12.65
C ASP A 31 14.74 1.94 11.82
N ASP A 32 15.62 0.94 11.91
CA ASP A 32 15.56 -0.33 11.17
C ASP A 32 15.26 -1.52 12.12
N SER A 33 14.94 -1.24 13.39
CA SER A 33 14.53 -2.25 14.35
C SER A 33 13.21 -2.92 13.94
N PRO A 34 13.01 -4.22 14.26
CA PRO A 34 11.77 -4.94 13.99
C PRO A 34 10.51 -4.19 14.45
N GLU A 35 10.55 -3.57 15.63
CA GLU A 35 9.44 -2.84 16.23
C GLU A 35 9.05 -1.63 15.37
N VAL A 36 10.04 -0.85 14.92
CA VAL A 36 9.80 0.32 14.06
C VAL A 36 9.25 -0.12 12.70
N LEU A 37 9.79 -1.19 12.12
CA LEU A 37 9.35 -1.71 10.82
C LEU A 37 7.92 -2.24 10.86
N VAL A 38 7.58 -3.04 11.88
CA VAL A 38 6.22 -3.53 12.13
C VAL A 38 5.25 -2.37 12.35
N THR A 39 5.63 -1.38 13.16
CA THR A 39 4.80 -0.20 13.40
C THR A 39 4.48 0.55 12.11
N ARG A 40 5.47 0.73 11.22
CA ARG A 40 5.25 1.34 9.90
C ARG A 40 4.29 0.51 9.04
N CYS A 41 4.34 -0.82 9.13
CA CYS A 41 3.42 -1.71 8.41
C CYS A 41 1.98 -1.56 8.93
N TYR A 42 1.78 -1.52 10.25
CA TYR A 42 0.45 -1.27 10.84
C TYR A 42 -0.12 0.10 10.48
N ILE A 43 0.69 1.17 10.57
CA ILE A 43 0.26 2.52 10.18
C ILE A 43 -0.16 2.54 8.69
N SER A 44 0.57 1.83 7.84
CA SER A 44 0.26 1.70 6.42
C SER A 44 -1.05 0.94 6.21
N ALA A 45 -1.23 -0.19 6.90
CA ALA A 45 -2.47 -0.96 6.86
C ALA A 45 -3.67 -0.11 7.34
N GLN A 46 -3.54 0.59 8.46
CA GLN A 46 -4.57 1.48 8.99
C GLN A 46 -4.90 2.61 8.01
N SER A 47 -3.90 3.17 7.32
CA SER A 47 -4.12 4.19 6.29
C SER A 47 -4.92 3.65 5.10
N ILE A 48 -4.72 2.38 4.73
CA ILE A 48 -5.50 1.68 3.70
C ILE A 48 -6.93 1.40 4.21
N PHE A 49 -7.07 0.95 5.46
CA PHE A 49 -8.35 0.59 6.09
C PHE A 49 -9.13 1.74 6.73
N ALA A 50 -8.65 2.99 6.66
CA ALA A 50 -9.21 4.15 7.38
C ALA A 50 -10.71 4.43 7.14
N ARG A 51 -11.39 3.65 6.29
CA ARG A 51 -12.80 3.78 5.90
C ARG A 51 -13.56 2.45 5.75
N VAL A 52 -12.92 1.31 6.00
CA VAL A 52 -13.51 -0.03 5.77
C VAL A 52 -13.29 -0.89 7.01
N ALA A 53 -14.21 -1.81 7.28
CA ALA A 53 -13.98 -2.84 8.30
C ALA A 53 -12.68 -3.59 7.99
N PHE A 54 -11.91 -3.92 9.02
CA PHE A 54 -10.69 -4.71 8.84
C PHE A 54 -11.03 -6.01 8.12
N SER A 55 -10.33 -6.22 7.00
CA SER A 55 -10.41 -7.40 6.19
C SER A 55 -9.01 -7.85 5.81
N LYS A 56 -8.90 -9.07 5.30
CA LYS A 56 -7.64 -9.57 4.77
C LYS A 56 -7.17 -8.70 3.61
N ILE A 57 -5.92 -8.23 3.66
CA ILE A 57 -5.28 -7.54 2.54
C ILE A 57 -3.79 -7.89 2.48
N ASN A 58 -3.29 -7.99 1.24
CA ASN A 58 -1.87 -8.13 0.97
C ASN A 58 -1.42 -6.88 0.22
N PHE A 59 -0.34 -6.25 0.67
CA PHE A 59 0.23 -5.08 0.01
C PHE A 59 1.73 -5.03 0.20
N ASN A 60 2.40 -4.13 -0.51
CA ASN A 60 3.84 -3.96 -0.38
C ASN A 60 4.22 -2.52 -0.05
N ILE A 61 5.32 -2.39 0.70
CA ILE A 61 5.88 -1.10 1.10
C ILE A 61 7.36 -1.10 0.72
N PRO A 62 7.80 -0.20 -0.16
CA PRO A 62 9.23 -0.03 -0.43
C PRO A 62 9.91 0.60 0.79
N MET A 63 10.72 -0.17 1.50
CA MET A 63 11.49 0.27 2.66
C MET A 63 12.89 0.72 2.20
N VAL A 64 12.94 1.92 1.63
CA VAL A 64 14.15 2.47 0.98
C VAL A 64 15.35 2.53 1.94
N GLY A 65 15.11 2.83 3.22
CA GLY A 65 16.16 2.91 4.26
C GLY A 65 16.96 1.61 4.41
N ILE A 66 16.27 0.47 4.38
CA ILE A 66 16.89 -0.88 4.48
C ILE A 66 17.09 -1.56 3.12
N LYS A 67 16.77 -0.89 2.00
CA LYS A 67 16.83 -1.43 0.64
C LYS A 67 16.06 -2.75 0.47
N LYS A 68 14.88 -2.85 1.09
CA LYS A 68 13.99 -4.03 1.02
C LYS A 68 12.59 -3.63 0.57
N LEU A 69 11.89 -4.58 -0.03
CA LEU A 69 10.44 -4.53 -0.21
C LEU A 69 9.80 -5.30 0.94
N ALA A 70 8.99 -4.63 1.77
CA ALA A 70 8.18 -5.30 2.77
C ALA A 70 6.88 -5.78 2.10
N ILE A 71 6.68 -7.09 2.05
CA ILE A 71 5.44 -7.72 1.59
C ILE A 71 4.63 -8.02 2.86
N VAL A 72 3.52 -7.31 3.01
CA VAL A 72 2.70 -7.32 4.22
C VAL A 72 1.44 -8.14 3.96
N PHE A 73 1.24 -9.17 4.78
CA PHE A 73 0.02 -9.96 4.87
C PHE A 73 -0.72 -9.53 6.13
N PHE A 74 -1.76 -8.72 5.95
CA PHE A 74 -2.61 -8.26 7.04
C PHE A 74 -3.89 -9.08 7.07
N ASP A 75 -4.25 -9.60 8.23
CA ASP A 75 -5.50 -10.32 8.45
C ASP A 75 -6.01 -10.10 9.89
N VAL A 76 -7.15 -10.67 10.21
CA VAL A 76 -7.83 -10.51 11.51
C VAL A 76 -8.16 -11.86 12.14
N VAL A 77 -8.09 -11.90 13.46
CA VAL A 77 -8.64 -12.95 14.31
C VAL A 77 -9.90 -12.39 14.98
N GLU A 78 -10.98 -13.18 15.02
CA GLU A 78 -12.18 -12.80 15.76
C GLU A 78 -11.87 -12.89 17.26
N ASP A 79 -12.02 -11.78 17.97
CA ASP A 79 -11.64 -11.64 19.38
C ASP A 79 -12.59 -10.68 20.09
N ALA A 80 -13.53 -11.23 20.85
CA ALA A 80 -14.55 -10.47 21.57
C ALA A 80 -13.98 -9.59 22.71
N THR A 81 -12.69 -9.74 23.04
CA THR A 81 -12.02 -8.89 24.04
C THR A 81 -11.46 -7.60 23.46
N VAL A 82 -11.35 -7.51 22.13
CA VAL A 82 -10.81 -6.36 21.41
C VAL A 82 -11.94 -5.51 20.83
N ARG A 83 -11.72 -4.20 20.75
CA ARG A 83 -12.70 -3.27 20.20
C ARG A 83 -13.06 -3.63 18.75
N GLY A 84 -14.35 -3.88 18.51
CA GLY A 84 -14.86 -4.25 17.19
C GLY A 84 -14.74 -5.74 16.89
N ASP A 85 -14.49 -6.56 17.91
CA ASP A 85 -14.46 -8.03 17.91
C ASP A 85 -13.43 -8.62 16.95
N LYS A 86 -12.46 -7.82 16.51
CA LYS A 86 -11.47 -8.19 15.48
C LYS A 86 -10.10 -7.67 15.86
N ARG A 87 -9.21 -8.60 16.20
CA ARG A 87 -7.81 -8.33 16.52
C ARG A 87 -6.95 -8.46 15.26
N PRO A 88 -6.32 -7.39 14.77
CA PRO A 88 -5.52 -7.43 13.56
C PRO A 88 -4.10 -7.95 13.81
N PHE A 89 -3.62 -8.82 12.94
CA PHE A 89 -2.25 -9.29 12.95
C PHE A 89 -1.61 -9.11 11.57
N ILE A 90 -0.27 -9.06 11.54
CA ILE A 90 0.50 -8.99 10.30
C ILE A 90 1.60 -10.02 10.26
N LEU A 91 1.84 -10.57 9.07
CA LEU A 91 3.07 -11.26 8.71
C LEU A 91 3.79 -10.45 7.64
N VAL A 92 5.05 -10.11 7.88
CA VAL A 92 5.85 -9.27 6.98
C VAL A 92 7.04 -10.06 6.48
N ILE A 93 7.22 -10.08 5.16
CA ILE A 93 8.39 -10.68 4.49
C ILE A 93 9.22 -9.57 3.85
N PHE A 94 10.52 -9.55 4.12
CA PHE A 94 11.44 -8.57 3.55
C PHE A 94 12.20 -9.15 2.36
N ALA A 95 11.70 -8.86 1.16
CA ALA A 95 12.30 -9.28 -0.09
C ALA A 95 13.26 -8.22 -0.67
N PRO A 96 14.10 -8.56 -1.66
CA PRO A 96 14.84 -7.57 -2.44
C PRO A 96 13.93 -6.48 -3.02
N LEU A 97 14.42 -5.23 -3.12
CA LEU A 97 13.61 -4.09 -3.56
C LEU A 97 13.11 -4.23 -5.03
N ASP A 98 13.80 -5.04 -5.83
CA ASP A 98 13.52 -5.35 -7.24
C ASP A 98 12.60 -6.57 -7.45
N THR A 99 12.07 -7.15 -6.36
CA THR A 99 11.08 -8.23 -6.41
C THR A 99 9.89 -7.81 -7.28
N ASN A 100 9.54 -8.65 -8.27
CA ASN A 100 8.49 -8.34 -9.25
C ASN A 100 7.10 -8.55 -8.62
N TYR A 101 6.13 -7.68 -8.96
CA TYR A 101 4.73 -7.85 -8.56
C TYR A 101 4.15 -9.23 -8.89
N GLY A 102 4.57 -9.84 -10.01
CA GLY A 102 4.14 -11.20 -10.39
C GLY A 102 4.59 -12.32 -9.44
N GLN A 103 5.51 -12.03 -8.52
CA GLN A 103 5.97 -12.97 -7.48
C GLN A 103 5.11 -12.92 -6.21
N ILE A 104 4.24 -11.93 -6.06
CA ILE A 104 3.46 -11.73 -4.83
C ILE A 104 2.39 -12.82 -4.66
N ASP A 105 1.67 -13.17 -5.72
CA ASP A 105 0.62 -14.20 -5.62
C ASP A 105 1.18 -15.57 -5.21
N PRO A 106 2.27 -16.08 -5.82
CA PRO A 106 2.89 -17.32 -5.37
C PRO A 106 3.45 -17.25 -3.94
N ILE A 107 4.02 -16.11 -3.53
CA ILE A 107 4.44 -15.91 -2.13
C ILE A 107 3.23 -16.02 -1.21
N GLY A 108 2.09 -15.44 -1.59
CA GLY A 108 0.83 -15.56 -0.86
C GLY A 108 0.38 -17.01 -0.68
N GLU A 109 0.48 -17.84 -1.73
CA GLU A 109 0.15 -19.27 -1.64
C GLU A 109 1.06 -20.03 -0.66
N ILE A 110 2.36 -19.68 -0.61
CA ILE A 110 3.32 -20.27 0.34
C ILE A 110 3.01 -19.83 1.78
N VAL A 111 2.58 -18.59 1.98
CA VAL A 111 2.35 -17.95 3.28
C VAL A 111 1.01 -18.36 3.88
N GLU A 112 -0.03 -18.55 3.07
CA GLU A 112 -1.40 -18.78 3.53
C GLU A 112 -1.55 -19.85 4.61
N PRO A 113 -0.91 -21.04 4.51
CA PRO A 113 -1.06 -22.07 5.54
C PRO A 113 -0.57 -21.61 6.92
N TYR A 114 0.41 -20.72 6.97
CA TYR A 114 0.97 -20.20 8.23
C TYR A 114 0.09 -19.10 8.83
N LEU A 115 -0.57 -18.29 8.01
CA LEU A 115 -1.60 -17.35 8.48
C LEU A 115 -2.78 -18.11 9.08
N VAL A 116 -3.22 -19.20 8.43
CA VAL A 116 -4.30 -20.06 8.93
C VAL A 116 -3.90 -20.73 10.25
N GLN A 117 -2.65 -21.17 10.41
CA GLN A 117 -2.16 -21.69 11.70
C GLN A 117 -2.30 -20.63 12.80
N TYR A 118 -1.85 -19.40 12.54
CA TYR A 118 -1.93 -18.31 13.51
C TYR A 118 -3.37 -18.01 13.92
N LYS A 119 -4.30 -17.96 12.96
CA LYS A 119 -5.73 -17.74 13.22
C LYS A 119 -6.41 -18.85 14.03
N ASN A 120 -5.81 -20.04 14.06
CA ASN A 120 -6.25 -21.16 14.88
C ASN A 120 -5.41 -21.27 16.17
N ASP A 121 -4.95 -20.14 16.70
CA ASP A 121 -4.19 -20.01 17.94
C ASP A 121 -2.88 -20.84 17.98
N THR A 122 -2.29 -21.11 16.81
CA THR A 122 -1.03 -21.86 16.69
C THR A 122 0.06 -20.96 16.13
N ILE A 123 1.14 -20.75 16.90
CA ILE A 123 2.30 -19.98 16.41
C ILE A 123 2.96 -20.75 15.25
N PRO A 124 3.03 -20.16 14.04
CA PRO A 124 3.59 -20.83 12.88
C PRO A 124 5.11 -20.98 12.98
N ASN A 125 5.66 -22.04 12.37
CA ASN A 125 7.11 -22.22 12.27
C ASN A 125 7.70 -21.28 11.20
N LEU A 126 8.21 -20.12 11.63
CA LEU A 126 8.78 -19.12 10.73
C LEU A 126 10.05 -19.60 10.02
N HIS A 127 10.82 -20.52 10.60
CA HIS A 127 12.02 -21.06 9.96
C HIS A 127 11.66 -21.93 8.74
N GLU A 128 10.64 -22.79 8.87
CA GLU A 128 10.15 -23.58 7.75
C GLU A 128 9.60 -22.69 6.63
N LEU A 129 8.85 -21.64 6.98
CA LEU A 129 8.39 -20.64 6.02
C LEU A 129 9.57 -19.95 5.32
N GLN A 130 10.59 -19.51 6.07
CA GLN A 130 11.77 -18.85 5.54
C GLN A 130 12.53 -19.74 4.54
N GLU A 131 12.67 -21.03 4.81
CA GLU A 131 13.31 -21.97 3.88
C GLU A 131 12.52 -22.16 2.59
N LYS A 132 11.18 -22.23 2.67
CA LYS A 132 10.32 -22.33 1.47
C LYS A 132 10.43 -21.06 0.62
N LEU A 133 10.42 -19.90 1.25
CA LEU A 133 10.55 -18.61 0.57
C LEU A 133 11.94 -18.41 -0.03
N GLU A 134 13.01 -18.80 0.67
CA GLU A 134 14.38 -18.74 0.13
C GLU A 134 14.49 -19.57 -1.16
N LYS A 135 14.03 -20.83 -1.13
CA LYS A 135 14.04 -21.69 -2.33
C LYS A 135 13.24 -21.09 -3.48
N TYR A 136 12.08 -20.52 -3.20
CA TYR A 136 11.25 -19.87 -4.21
C TYR A 136 11.96 -18.66 -4.82
N LEU A 137 12.40 -17.71 -3.99
CA LEU A 137 13.07 -16.49 -4.45
C LEU A 137 14.33 -16.80 -5.26
N GLU A 138 15.15 -17.76 -4.83
CA GLU A 138 16.34 -18.20 -5.57
C GLU A 138 16.02 -18.81 -6.93
N SER A 139 14.94 -19.59 -7.03
CA SER A 139 14.52 -20.17 -8.31
C SER A 139 14.09 -19.10 -9.33
N THR A 140 13.52 -17.99 -8.85
CA THR A 140 13.04 -16.88 -9.67
C THR A 140 14.09 -15.81 -9.94
N ALA A 141 15.17 -15.77 -9.17
CA ALA A 141 16.28 -14.83 -9.33
C ALA A 141 17.22 -15.16 -10.49
N LYS A 142 16.97 -16.25 -11.25
CA LYS A 142 17.78 -16.55 -12.43
C LYS A 142 17.66 -15.42 -13.46
N PRO A 143 18.79 -14.98 -14.04
CA PRO A 143 18.78 -13.82 -14.90
C PRO A 143 17.93 -14.11 -16.12
N PHE A 144 17.21 -13.08 -16.57
CA PHE A 144 16.90 -12.89 -17.98
C PHE A 144 18.25 -12.83 -18.73
N LEU A 145 18.89 -13.99 -18.95
CA LEU A 145 20.01 -14.10 -19.84
C LEU A 145 19.46 -13.72 -21.21
N GLY A 146 19.90 -12.55 -21.69
CA GLY A 146 19.51 -12.01 -22.97
C GLY A 146 19.67 -13.07 -24.05
N GLY A 147 18.55 -13.67 -24.44
CA GLY A 147 18.40 -14.25 -25.76
C GLY A 147 18.54 -13.10 -26.74
N LYS A 148 19.74 -12.92 -27.30
CA LYS A 148 19.84 -12.62 -28.72
C LYS A 148 19.25 -13.82 -29.45
N GLU A 149 17.92 -13.93 -29.46
CA GLU A 149 17.25 -14.67 -30.51
C GLU A 149 17.02 -13.65 -31.62
N ASP A 150 17.60 -13.97 -32.77
CA ASP A 150 17.49 -13.22 -34.00
C ASP A 150 16.02 -12.84 -34.24
N LEU A 151 15.74 -11.55 -34.25
CA LEU A 151 14.48 -11.00 -34.74
C LEU A 151 14.31 -11.45 -36.19
N PRO A 152 13.33 -12.30 -36.54
CA PRO A 152 12.94 -12.43 -37.93
C PRO A 152 12.40 -11.07 -38.40
N ALA A 153 12.80 -10.70 -39.61
CA ALA A 153 12.47 -9.43 -40.24
C ALA A 153 10.98 -9.08 -40.11
N ALA A 154 10.73 -7.81 -39.83
CA ALA A 154 9.40 -7.23 -39.68
C ALA A 154 8.58 -7.39 -40.96
N ASP A 155 7.51 -8.19 -40.89
CA ASP A 155 6.37 -8.04 -41.77
C ASP A 155 5.34 -7.11 -41.10
N SER A 156 5.07 -6.02 -41.80
CA SER A 156 4.13 -4.97 -41.45
C SER A 156 2.69 -5.50 -41.46
N HIS A 157 2.10 -5.70 -40.28
CA HIS A 157 0.64 -5.72 -40.14
C HIS A 157 0.20 -4.92 -38.91
N GLU A 158 -0.68 -3.95 -39.15
CA GLU A 158 -1.29 -3.07 -38.16
C GLU A 158 -1.98 -3.85 -37.02
N PRO A 159 -1.83 -3.43 -35.76
CA PRO A 159 -2.56 -4.04 -34.66
C PRO A 159 -4.03 -3.58 -34.67
N THR A 160 -4.93 -4.47 -35.12
CA THR A 160 -6.37 -4.32 -34.90
C THR A 160 -6.69 -4.60 -33.43
N ILE A 161 -7.01 -3.56 -32.66
CA ILE A 161 -7.54 -3.68 -31.29
C ILE A 161 -8.96 -4.28 -31.36
N ARG A 162 -9.16 -5.51 -30.84
CA ARG A 162 -10.49 -6.09 -30.63
C ARG A 162 -10.91 -5.95 -29.16
N VAL A 163 -11.78 -4.99 -28.89
CA VAL A 163 -12.50 -4.85 -27.62
C VAL A 163 -13.61 -5.91 -27.56
N ARG A 164 -13.58 -6.78 -26.53
CA ARG A 164 -14.72 -7.65 -26.18
C ARG A 164 -15.53 -7.00 -25.06
N THR A 165 -16.65 -6.39 -25.40
CA THR A 165 -17.70 -6.01 -24.45
C THR A 165 -18.60 -7.22 -24.18
N ARG A 166 -18.71 -7.64 -22.91
CA ARG A 166 -19.79 -8.53 -22.48
C ARG A 166 -21.04 -7.68 -22.24
N LYS A 167 -22.07 -7.91 -23.06
CA LYS A 167 -23.46 -7.56 -22.74
C LYS A 167 -23.92 -8.50 -21.62
N ASN A 168 -24.45 -7.95 -20.53
CA ASN A 168 -25.48 -8.64 -19.76
C ASN A 168 -26.65 -7.68 -19.57
N SER A 169 -27.81 -8.25 -19.84
CA SER A 169 -29.14 -7.66 -19.97
C SER A 169 -29.77 -7.29 -18.63
N SER A 170 -30.66 -6.30 -18.72
CA SER A 170 -31.63 -5.83 -17.75
C SER A 170 -32.54 -6.93 -17.17
N ALA A 171 -32.87 -6.80 -15.89
CA ALA A 171 -34.21 -7.07 -15.37
C ALA A 171 -34.48 -6.13 -14.18
N ASP A 172 -35.67 -5.53 -14.22
CA ASP A 172 -36.22 -4.47 -13.38
C ASP A 172 -36.32 -4.78 -11.88
N ALA A 173 -36.28 -3.74 -11.03
CA ALA A 173 -37.50 -3.18 -10.43
C ALA A 173 -37.19 -2.19 -9.29
N SER A 174 -37.59 -0.95 -9.55
CA SER A 174 -38.10 0.11 -8.68
C SER A 174 -38.33 -0.18 -7.18
N ILE A 175 -37.69 0.63 -6.31
CA ILE A 175 -38.36 1.22 -5.14
C ILE A 175 -37.93 2.68 -5.04
N LYS A 176 -38.92 3.57 -5.08
CA LYS A 176 -38.84 5.01 -4.84
C LYS A 176 -39.40 5.32 -3.44
N GLU A 177 -38.94 6.45 -2.90
CA GLU A 177 -39.46 7.22 -1.76
C GLU A 177 -39.15 6.66 -0.36
N THR A 178 -38.84 7.43 0.70
CA THR A 178 -38.52 8.85 0.99
C THR A 178 -38.19 8.85 2.50
N ILE A 179 -37.33 9.75 2.99
CA ILE A 179 -37.23 10.35 4.36
C ILE A 179 -35.77 10.90 4.44
N GLN A 180 -35.47 12.14 4.05
CA GLN A 180 -35.59 13.40 4.81
C GLN A 180 -34.94 13.39 6.21
N GLY A 181 -33.76 14.01 6.32
CA GLY A 181 -33.16 14.41 7.62
C GLY A 181 -31.66 14.74 7.58
N SER A 182 -31.32 16.04 7.58
CA SER A 182 -30.03 16.67 7.95
C SER A 182 -28.76 16.31 7.14
N SER A 183 -28.24 17.19 6.29
CA SER A 183 -27.33 18.30 6.66
C SER A 183 -26.05 17.84 7.39
N TYR A 184 -24.96 17.64 6.65
CA TYR A 184 -23.65 18.32 6.79
C TYR A 184 -22.61 17.63 5.88
N MET A 185 -22.10 18.40 4.90
CA MET A 185 -20.81 18.26 4.23
C MET A 185 -20.51 16.97 3.41
N ASP A 186 -20.88 17.04 2.14
CA ASP A 186 -20.15 16.44 1.02
C ASP A 186 -18.66 16.85 1.05
N LEU A 187 -17.81 16.07 1.72
CA LEU A 187 -16.34 16.17 1.60
C LEU A 187 -15.74 14.79 1.35
N GLY A 188 -16.20 14.18 0.25
CA GLY A 188 -15.51 13.05 -0.37
C GLY A 188 -14.13 13.49 -0.86
N LYS A 189 -13.08 13.06 -0.16
CA LYS A 189 -11.68 13.24 -0.59
C LYS A 189 -11.47 12.64 -1.99
N LYS A 190 -11.48 13.51 -3.01
CA LYS A 190 -10.74 13.33 -4.25
C LYS A 190 -9.27 13.10 -3.88
N MET A 191 -8.61 12.12 -4.51
CA MET A 191 -7.16 12.03 -4.48
C MET A 191 -6.60 13.32 -5.09
N PHE A 192 -6.14 14.24 -4.24
CA PHE A 192 -5.47 15.46 -4.70
C PHE A 192 -4.05 15.08 -5.07
N SER A 193 -3.78 14.93 -6.38
CA SER A 193 -2.41 14.87 -6.87
C SER A 193 -1.78 16.25 -6.68
N ILE A 194 -0.79 16.33 -5.79
CA ILE A 194 0.00 17.54 -5.63
C ILE A 194 0.75 17.79 -6.94
N ARG A 195 0.52 18.94 -7.56
CA ARG A 195 1.20 19.33 -8.80
C ARG A 195 2.63 19.79 -8.48
N ILE A 196 3.60 19.01 -8.93
CA ILE A 196 5.02 19.36 -8.86
C ILE A 196 5.47 19.67 -10.29
N GLY A 197 5.96 20.90 -10.53
CA GLY A 197 6.32 21.37 -11.88
C GLY A 197 6.32 22.90 -11.99
N PRO A 198 6.70 23.46 -13.16
CA PRO A 198 6.70 24.91 -13.38
C PRO A 198 5.29 25.51 -13.22
N TRP A 199 5.22 26.79 -12.87
CA TRP A 199 3.98 27.55 -12.80
C TRP A 199 3.52 27.92 -14.20
N ASN A 200 2.27 27.63 -14.54
CA ASN A 200 1.68 28.14 -15.78
C ASN A 200 1.06 29.54 -15.55
N PRO A 201 0.87 30.36 -16.59
CA PRO A 201 0.35 31.73 -16.43
C PRO A 201 -1.02 31.80 -15.73
N GLN A 202 -1.92 30.85 -16.03
CA GLN A 202 -3.27 30.81 -15.44
C GLN A 202 -3.25 30.50 -13.94
N GLU A 203 -2.32 29.67 -13.48
CA GLU A 203 -2.09 29.37 -12.07
C GLU A 203 -1.52 30.58 -11.32
N LEU A 204 -0.71 31.41 -11.99
CA LEU A 204 -0.16 32.64 -11.42
C LEU A 204 -1.25 33.72 -11.26
N ASP A 205 -2.09 33.90 -12.29
CA ASP A 205 -3.22 34.82 -12.22
C ASP A 205 -4.18 34.43 -11.07
N HIS A 206 -4.45 33.12 -10.93
CA HIS A 206 -5.31 32.61 -9.86
C HIS A 206 -4.65 32.72 -8.48
N LEU A 207 -3.33 32.51 -8.37
CA LEU A 207 -2.59 32.73 -7.12
C LEU A 207 -2.68 34.19 -6.68
N GLN A 208 -2.52 35.14 -7.61
CA GLN A 208 -2.61 36.56 -7.31
C GLN A 208 -4.02 36.97 -6.91
N GLU A 209 -5.05 36.43 -7.57
CA GLU A 209 -6.44 36.68 -7.20
C GLU A 209 -6.75 36.19 -5.77
N LEU A 210 -6.31 34.98 -5.40
CA LEU A 210 -6.53 34.42 -4.06
C LEU A 210 -5.74 35.17 -2.99
N ALA A 211 -4.52 35.63 -3.29
CA ALA A 211 -3.73 36.45 -2.39
C ALA A 211 -4.40 37.82 -2.13
N ASN A 212 -4.92 38.46 -3.18
CA ASN A 212 -5.65 39.74 -3.06
C ASN A 212 -6.96 39.62 -2.27
N LYS A 213 -7.57 38.42 -2.26
CA LYS A 213 -8.71 38.09 -1.40
C LYS A 213 -8.33 37.86 0.07
N GLY A 214 -7.04 37.93 0.42
CA GLY A 214 -6.54 37.79 1.78
C GLY A 214 -6.51 36.35 2.30
N LEU A 215 -6.54 35.35 1.42
CA LEU A 215 -6.46 33.95 1.84
C LEU A 215 -5.05 33.64 2.38
N SER A 216 -4.99 32.76 3.38
CA SER A 216 -3.73 32.27 3.92
C SER A 216 -2.98 31.39 2.91
N SER A 217 -1.65 31.33 3.00
CA SER A 217 -0.82 30.51 2.09
C SER A 217 -1.22 29.03 2.10
N ARG A 218 -1.75 28.53 3.22
CA ARG A 218 -2.27 27.16 3.35
C ARG A 218 -3.55 26.93 2.54
N GLU A 219 -4.48 27.88 2.58
CA GLU A 219 -5.72 27.82 1.80
C GLU A 219 -5.43 27.93 0.29
N ILE A 220 -4.49 28.80 -0.08
CA ILE A 220 -4.03 28.94 -1.46
C ILE A 220 -3.38 27.63 -1.96
N ALA A 221 -2.52 27.01 -1.16
CA ALA A 221 -1.89 25.73 -1.50
C ALA A 221 -2.91 24.61 -1.73
N GLN A 222 -3.96 24.57 -0.91
CA GLN A 222 -5.05 23.61 -1.08
C GLN A 222 -5.85 23.87 -2.36
N ALA A 223 -6.17 25.15 -2.65
CA ALA A 223 -6.92 25.54 -3.84
C ALA A 223 -6.17 25.26 -5.15
N LEU A 224 -4.86 25.51 -5.17
CA LEU A 224 -4.00 25.31 -6.35
C LEU A 224 -3.41 23.90 -6.46
N HIS A 225 -3.66 23.04 -5.47
CA HIS A 225 -3.07 21.71 -5.36
C HIS A 225 -1.53 21.73 -5.46
N ARG A 226 -0.89 22.74 -4.84
CA ARG A 226 0.57 22.91 -4.77
C ARG A 226 1.07 22.67 -3.35
N THR A 227 2.38 22.48 -3.19
CA THR A 227 2.96 22.41 -1.86
C THR A 227 2.93 23.79 -1.19
N LEU A 228 2.77 23.83 0.14
CA LEU A 228 2.79 25.08 0.90
C LEU A 228 4.09 25.86 0.65
N LYS A 229 5.21 25.14 0.65
CA LYS A 229 6.55 25.72 0.43
C LYS A 229 6.69 26.38 -0.95
N ASP A 230 6.13 25.78 -2.01
CA ASP A 230 6.16 26.37 -3.34
C ASP A 230 5.30 27.63 -3.44
N VAL A 231 4.12 27.62 -2.80
CA VAL A 231 3.23 28.79 -2.75
C VAL A 231 3.87 29.94 -1.97
N GLU A 232 4.42 29.69 -0.79
CA GLU A 232 5.11 30.71 0.01
C GLU A 232 6.33 31.26 -0.71
N LYS A 233 7.10 30.41 -1.39
CA LYS A 233 8.22 30.85 -2.22
C LYS A 233 7.73 31.77 -3.33
N LYS A 234 6.64 31.42 -4.02
CA LYS A 234 6.15 32.21 -5.15
C LYS A 234 5.51 33.53 -4.72
N LEU A 235 4.80 33.56 -3.60
CA LEU A 235 4.24 34.80 -3.04
C LEU A 235 5.31 35.82 -2.63
N LYS A 236 6.52 35.37 -2.29
CA LYS A 236 7.66 36.27 -1.98
C LYS A 236 8.32 36.89 -3.20
N GLU A 237 8.05 36.36 -4.40
CA GLU A 237 8.57 36.89 -5.66
C GLU A 237 7.71 38.02 -6.23
N TYR A 238 6.51 38.24 -5.66
CA TYR A 238 5.61 39.36 -5.94
C TYR A 238 5.78 40.47 -4.89
#